data_AF-A0A6A5UY59-F1
#
_entry.id   AF-A0A6A5UY59-F1
#
_cell.length_a   1.000
_cell.length_b   1.000
_cell.length_c   1.000
_cell.angle_alpha   90.00
_cell.angle_beta   90.00
_cell.angle_gamma   90.00
#
_symmetry.space_group_name_H-M   'P 1'
#
loop_
_entity.id
_entity.type
_entity.pdbx_description
1 polymer ?
#
loop_
_entity_poly.entity_id
_entity_poly.type
_entity_poly.pdbx_seq_one_letter_code
_entity_poly.pdbx_strand_id
1 'polypeptide(L)'
;LACEPCRRKKTKCSGVRPVCARCNELNIHCVYAVDSGDESRRMTPKKKFDRVEDERDQLQDLFDLLCTSPDAEAEELFRRLRTSRNPLSVLQVVRQAHLLLSEPDPTSR
;
A
#
# COMPACT_ATOMS: atom_id res chain seq x y z
N LEU A 1 2.95 -25.64 9.51
CA LEU A 1 3.66 -25.21 8.28
C LEU A 1 4.44 -26.40 7.73
N ALA A 2 4.30 -26.74 6.45
CA ALA A 2 5.06 -27.81 5.80
C ALA A 2 6.33 -27.27 5.13
N CYS A 3 7.40 -28.05 5.09
CA CYS A 3 8.62 -27.70 4.35
C CYS A 3 8.36 -27.64 2.83
N GLU A 4 9.23 -26.93 2.10
CA GLU A 4 9.13 -26.75 0.65
C GLU A 4 9.10 -28.08 -0.13
N PRO A 5 9.95 -29.09 0.16
CA PRO A 5 9.88 -30.37 -0.55
C PRO A 5 8.54 -31.10 -0.39
N CYS A 6 7.95 -31.07 0.81
CA CYS A 6 6.66 -31.70 1.06
C CYS A 6 5.51 -30.93 0.42
N ARG A 7 5.55 -29.58 0.43
CA ARG A 7 4.61 -28.74 -0.32
C ARG A 7 4.65 -29.04 -1.81
N ARG A 8 5.84 -29.06 -2.42
CA ARG A 8 6.03 -29.32 -3.86
C ARG A 8 5.55 -30.72 -4.27
N LYS A 9 5.76 -31.72 -3.40
CA LYS A 9 5.31 -33.10 -3.63
C LYS A 9 3.88 -33.40 -3.17
N LYS A 10 3.16 -32.42 -2.60
CA LYS A 10 1.80 -32.55 -2.06
C LYS A 10 1.64 -33.73 -1.08
N THR A 11 2.62 -33.96 -0.21
CA THR A 11 2.61 -35.05 0.77
C THR A 11 2.54 -34.53 2.20
N LYS A 12 2.22 -35.44 3.13
CA LYS A 12 2.22 -35.14 4.57
C LYS A 12 3.62 -34.79 5.05
N CYS A 13 3.76 -33.60 5.63
CA CYS A 13 4.98 -33.16 6.30
C CYS A 13 4.81 -33.36 7.80
N SER A 14 5.81 -33.92 8.48
CA SER A 14 5.78 -34.08 9.94
C SER A 14 6.06 -32.79 10.71
N GLY A 15 6.52 -31.72 10.04
CA GLY A 15 6.71 -30.40 10.66
C GLY A 15 7.87 -30.30 11.66
N VAL A 16 8.57 -31.41 11.95
CA VAL A 16 9.74 -31.44 12.83
C VAL A 16 10.84 -30.54 12.27
N ARG A 17 11.51 -29.82 13.16
CA ARG A 17 12.66 -28.94 12.86
C ARG A 17 13.93 -29.52 13.51
N PRO A 18 15.12 -29.36 12.90
CA PRO A 18 15.40 -28.60 11.67
C PRO A 18 14.98 -29.32 10.37
N VAL A 19 14.86 -30.65 10.39
CA VAL A 19 14.52 -31.49 9.24
C VAL A 19 13.26 -32.30 9.53
N CYS A 20 12.28 -32.29 8.64
CA CYS A 20 11.09 -33.14 8.79
C CYS A 20 11.43 -34.61 8.52
N ALA A 21 10.78 -35.55 9.21
CA ALA A 21 10.98 -37.00 9.11
C ALA A 21 11.16 -37.51 7.66
N ARG A 22 10.24 -37.14 6.75
CA ARG A 22 10.33 -37.54 5.33
C ARG A 22 11.58 -37.01 4.64
N CYS A 23 11.97 -35.77 4.89
CA CYS A 23 13.17 -35.21 4.29
C CYS A 23 14.44 -35.87 4.85
N ASN A 24 14.40 -36.27 6.13
CA ASN A 24 15.48 -37.02 6.76
C ASN A 24 15.62 -38.43 6.15
N GLU A 25 14.51 -39.16 6.01
CA GLU A 25 14.47 -40.49 5.40
C GLU A 25 14.95 -40.50 3.95
N LEU A 26 14.55 -39.49 3.18
CA LEU A 26 14.93 -39.35 1.77
C LEU A 26 16.30 -38.68 1.59
N ASN A 27 16.95 -38.27 2.69
CA ASN A 27 18.19 -37.52 2.70
C ASN A 27 18.18 -36.32 1.73
N ILE A 28 17.07 -35.57 1.70
CA ILE A 28 16.90 -34.39 0.85
C ILE A 28 16.97 -33.10 1.67
N HIS A 29 17.45 -32.03 1.03
CA HIS A 29 17.55 -30.73 1.66
C HIS A 29 16.17 -30.21 2.12
N CYS A 30 16.01 -30.03 3.43
CA CYS A 30 14.74 -29.64 4.04
C CYS A 30 14.74 -28.13 4.33
N VAL A 31 14.10 -27.38 3.44
CA VAL A 31 13.95 -25.94 3.61
C VAL A 31 12.53 -25.64 4.05
N TYR A 32 12.39 -24.93 5.17
CA TYR A 32 11.17 -24.21 5.47
C TYR A 32 11.39 -22.79 4.96
N ALA A 33 10.50 -22.30 4.10
CA ALA A 33 10.53 -20.90 3.70
C ALA A 33 10.47 -20.04 4.97
N VAL A 34 11.57 -19.36 5.28
CA VAL A 34 11.58 -18.21 6.16
C VAL A 34 10.82 -17.14 5.40
N ASP A 35 9.86 -16.48 6.07
CA ASP A 35 9.01 -15.44 5.47
C ASP A 35 9.81 -14.14 5.27
N SER A 36 11.01 -14.25 4.72
CA SER A 36 11.92 -13.15 4.45
C SER A 36 11.53 -12.50 3.13
N GLY A 37 10.70 -11.45 3.23
CA GLY A 37 10.66 -10.34 2.27
C GLY A 37 9.80 -10.49 1.02
N ASP A 38 8.88 -11.44 0.97
CA ASP A 38 8.08 -11.74 -0.23
C ASP A 38 6.67 -11.11 -0.22
N GLU A 39 6.35 -10.29 0.78
CA GLU A 39 5.09 -9.55 0.85
C GLU A 39 4.92 -8.58 -0.33
N SER A 40 6.02 -8.08 -0.91
CA SER A 40 5.98 -7.21 -2.09
C SER A 40 5.72 -7.97 -3.40
N ARG A 41 5.94 -9.30 -3.45
CA ARG A 41 5.72 -10.13 -4.64
C ARG A 41 4.37 -10.86 -4.62
N ARG A 42 3.76 -11.00 -3.44
CA ARG A 42 2.46 -11.67 -3.24
C ARG A 42 1.27 -10.72 -3.15
N MET A 43 1.40 -9.49 -3.63
CA MET A 43 0.22 -8.71 -3.96
C MET A 43 -0.45 -9.39 -5.15
N THR A 44 -1.67 -9.91 -4.93
CA THR A 44 -2.50 -10.43 -6.02
C THR A 44 -2.61 -9.36 -7.10
N PRO A 45 -2.73 -9.73 -8.40
CA PRO A 45 -2.89 -8.76 -9.48
C PRO A 45 -3.97 -7.72 -9.18
N LYS A 46 -5.05 -8.14 -8.51
CA LYS A 46 -6.09 -7.26 -7.97
C LYS A 46 -5.56 -6.17 -7.04
N LYS A 47 -4.78 -6.50 -6.00
CA LYS A 47 -4.21 -5.50 -5.08
C LYS A 47 -3.25 -4.52 -5.77
N LYS A 48 -2.55 -4.94 -6.82
CA LYS A 48 -1.71 -4.03 -7.62
C LYS A 48 -2.57 -3.08 -8.46
N PHE A 49 -3.64 -3.60 -9.03
CA PHE A 49 -4.61 -2.82 -9.79
C PHE A 49 -5.30 -1.80 -8.89
N ASP A 50 -5.84 -2.24 -7.75
CA ASP A 50 -6.48 -1.38 -6.75
C ASP A 50 -5.54 -0.22 -6.34
N ARG A 51 -4.25 -0.50 -6.09
CA ARG A 51 -3.27 0.55 -5.72
C ARG A 51 -3.05 1.60 -6.82
N VAL A 52 -3.04 1.18 -8.08
CA VAL A 52 -2.87 2.09 -9.22
C VAL A 52 -4.14 2.90 -9.45
N GLU A 53 -5.32 2.30 -9.27
CA GLU A 53 -6.59 3.02 -9.31
C GLU A 53 -6.70 4.04 -8.20
N ASP A 54 -6.34 3.69 -6.96
CA ASP A 54 -6.32 4.62 -5.83
C ASP A 54 -5.39 5.82 -6.09
N GLU A 55 -4.20 5.57 -6.63
CA GLU A 55 -3.24 6.63 -6.98
C GLU A 55 -3.75 7.51 -8.13
N ARG A 56 -4.36 6.90 -9.15
CA ARG A 56 -5.02 7.62 -10.26
C ARG A 56 -6.11 8.56 -9.72
N ASP A 57 -6.98 8.04 -8.87
CA ASP A 57 -8.13 8.78 -8.34
C ASP A 57 -7.65 9.96 -7.48
N GLN A 58 -6.61 9.78 -6.67
CA GLN A 58 -6.00 10.88 -5.92
C GLN A 58 -5.40 11.97 -6.82
N LEU A 59 -4.74 11.59 -7.92
CA LEU A 59 -4.20 12.57 -8.87
C LEU A 59 -5.31 13.32 -9.61
N GLN A 60 -6.39 12.63 -9.95
CA GLN A 60 -7.59 13.22 -10.54
C GLN A 60 -8.21 14.24 -9.58
N ASP A 61 -8.40 13.87 -8.31
CA ASP A 61 -8.95 14.75 -7.27
C ASP A 61 -8.10 16.02 -7.07
N LEU A 62 -6.77 15.90 -7.12
CA LEU A 62 -5.87 17.05 -7.03
C LEU A 62 -6.01 17.98 -8.24
N PHE A 63 -6.15 17.41 -9.43
CA PHE A 63 -6.34 18.19 -10.65
C PHE A 63 -7.67 18.94 -10.61
N ASP A 64 -8.75 18.26 -10.20
CA ASP A 64 -10.07 18.87 -10.08
C ASP A 64 -10.05 19.99 -9.03
N LEU A 65 -9.33 19.81 -7.92
CA LEU A 65 -9.14 20.85 -6.92
C LEU A 65 -8.39 22.07 -7.48
N LEU A 66 -7.34 21.87 -8.26
CA LEU A 66 -6.64 22.96 -8.94
C LEU A 66 -7.55 23.71 -9.93
N CYS A 67 -8.47 23.01 -10.60
CA CYS A 67 -9.38 23.60 -11.58
C CYS A 67 -10.60 24.29 -10.96
N THR A 68 -11.05 23.84 -9.78
CA THR A 68 -12.27 24.34 -9.13
C THR A 68 -12.01 25.32 -8.00
N SER A 69 -10.80 25.35 -7.45
CA SER A 69 -10.41 26.31 -6.41
C SER A 69 -10.25 27.73 -6.98
N PRO A 70 -10.50 28.78 -6.17
CA PRO A 70 -10.22 30.16 -6.56
C PRO A 70 -8.73 30.39 -6.85
N ASP A 71 -8.41 31.36 -7.71
CA ASP A 71 -7.04 31.64 -8.18
C ASP A 71 -5.99 31.70 -7.06
N ALA A 72 -6.31 32.37 -5.94
CA ALA A 72 -5.40 32.49 -4.80
C ALA A 72 -5.08 31.14 -4.13
N GLU A 73 -6.06 30.25 -4.05
CA GLU A 73 -5.90 28.91 -3.51
C GLU A 73 -5.18 28.00 -4.51
N ALA A 74 -5.56 28.06 -5.80
CA ALA A 74 -4.88 27.34 -6.87
C ALA A 74 -3.38 27.69 -6.97
N GLU A 75 -3.03 28.98 -6.79
CA GLU A 75 -1.64 29.42 -6.80
C GLU A 75 -0.85 28.86 -5.61
N GLU A 76 -1.44 28.82 -4.41
CA GLU A 76 -0.81 28.21 -3.24
C GLU A 76 -0.65 26.69 -3.43
N LEU A 77 -1.67 26.00 -3.96
CA LEU A 77 -1.58 24.58 -4.31
C LEU A 77 -0.42 24.32 -5.29
N PHE A 78 -0.32 25.11 -6.35
CA PHE A 78 0.76 25.02 -7.32
C PHE A 78 2.14 25.28 -6.69
N ARG A 79 2.26 26.30 -5.84
CA ARG A 79 3.50 26.61 -5.10
C ARG A 79 3.94 25.43 -4.24
N ARG A 80 3.00 24.79 -3.55
CA ARG A 80 3.25 23.61 -2.71
C ARG A 80 3.63 22.38 -3.52
N LEU A 81 3.04 22.18 -4.70
CA LEU A 81 3.44 21.13 -5.63
C LEU A 81 4.88 21.31 -6.10
N ARG A 82 5.28 22.54 -6.44
CA ARG A 82 6.65 22.84 -6.86
C ARG A 82 7.68 22.59 -5.76
N THR A 83 7.35 22.93 -4.51
CA THR A 83 8.25 22.76 -3.37
C THR A 83 8.37 21.30 -2.92
N SER A 84 7.25 20.59 -2.79
CA SER A 84 7.22 19.23 -2.24
C SER A 84 7.61 18.15 -3.25
N ARG A 85 7.39 18.40 -4.56
CA ARG A 85 7.51 17.40 -5.64
C ARG A 85 6.74 16.10 -5.38
N ASN A 86 5.72 16.16 -4.51
CA ASN A 86 4.88 15.02 -4.18
C ASN A 86 3.40 15.46 -4.18
N PRO A 87 2.65 15.14 -5.23
CA PRO A 87 1.26 15.59 -5.37
C PRO A 87 0.33 15.02 -4.31
N LEU A 88 0.56 13.78 -3.88
CA LEU A 88 -0.31 13.09 -2.92
C LEU A 88 -0.19 13.69 -1.52
N SER A 89 1.02 14.13 -1.12
CA SER A 89 1.21 14.80 0.17
C SER A 89 0.56 16.19 0.20
N VAL A 90 0.57 16.92 -0.93
CA VAL A 90 -0.15 18.20 -1.06
C VAL A 90 -1.65 17.98 -0.92
N LEU A 91 -2.22 17.01 -1.66
CA LEU A 91 -3.64 16.67 -1.58
C LEU A 91 -4.06 16.34 -0.15
N GLN A 92 -3.28 15.53 0.56
CA GLN A 92 -3.58 15.14 1.94
C GLN A 92 -3.64 16.35 2.89
N VAL A 93 -2.67 17.27 2.79
CA VAL A 93 -2.66 18.45 3.67
C VAL A 93 -3.81 19.38 3.34
N VAL A 94 -4.20 19.51 2.08
CA VAL A 94 -5.32 20.37 1.69
C VAL A 94 -6.64 19.79 2.20
N ARG A 95 -6.84 18.46 2.06
CA ARG A 95 -7.98 17.78 2.68
C ARG A 95 -8.02 17.98 4.19
N GLN A 96 -6.87 17.89 4.85
CA GLN A 96 -6.76 18.14 6.29
C GLN A 96 -7.04 19.60 6.66
N ALA A 97 -6.59 20.57 5.87
CA ALA A 97 -6.86 21.99 6.11
C ALA A 97 -8.35 22.31 5.91
N HIS A 98 -8.99 21.76 4.89
CA HIS A 98 -10.42 21.95 4.64
C HIS A 98 -11.28 21.35 5.78
N LEU A 99 -10.87 20.21 6.35
CA LEU A 99 -11.50 19.63 7.55
C LEU A 99 -11.41 20.55 8.78
N LEU A 100 -10.34 21.34 8.92
CA LEU A 100 -10.15 22.28 10.04
C LEU A 100 -10.87 23.62 9.84
N LEU A 101 -11.11 24.03 8.60
CA LEU A 101 -11.81 25.27 8.25
C LEU A 101 -13.33 25.08 8.09
N SER A 102 -13.82 23.83 8.17
CA SER A 102 -15.24 23.48 8.11
C SER A 102 -15.96 23.61 9.47
N GLU A 103 -15.41 24.35 10.44
CA GLU A 103 -16.17 24.73 11.63
C GLU A 103 -17.28 25.72 11.20
N PRO A 104 -18.57 25.42 11.42
CA PRO A 104 -19.63 26.36 11.12
C PRO A 104 -19.48 27.58 12.03
N ASP A 105 -19.45 28.76 11.41
CA ASP A 105 -19.44 30.05 12.08
C ASP A 105 -20.58 30.12 13.13
N PRO A 106 -20.29 30.27 14.44
CA PRO A 106 -21.32 30.34 15.48
C PRO A 106 -22.08 31.68 15.50
N THR A 107 -21.88 32.56 14.51
CA THR A 107 -22.55 33.86 14.46
C THR A 107 -23.37 34.09 13.19
N SER A 108 -24.44 33.31 13.03
CA SER A 108 -25.66 33.80 12.35
C SER A 108 -26.76 33.98 13.39
N ARG A 109 -26.92 35.23 13.85
CA ARG A 109 -28.09 35.71 14.58
C ARG A 109 -28.57 37.02 13.98
#